data_AF-A0A7G7SRV8-F1
#
_entry.id   AF-A0A7G7SRV8-F1
#
_cell.length_a   1.000
_cell.length_b   1.000
_cell.length_c   1.000
_cell.angle_alpha   90.00
_cell.angle_beta   90.00
_cell.angle_gamma   90.00
#
_symmetry.space_group_name_H-M   'P 1'
#
loop_
_entity.id
_entity.type
_entity.pdbx_description
1 polymer ?
#
loop_
_entity_poly.entity_id
_entity_poly.type
_entity_poly.pdbx_seq_one_letter_code
_entity_poly.pdbx_strand_id
1 'polypeptide(L)'
;MKRWIWILVAFFGLQGVANAVPVYEDLSCRKNDPFVFCTQGCKGKDKNWIPVTPSAGLWVAAPTYCPWPTTTGPCCVGNVCFRTWTQTAVDAVGEYMRICPDGGGKASDWKGRQRPEKVPEDH
;
A
#
# COMPACT_ATOMS: atom_id res chain seq x y z
N MET A 1 36.51 -24.80 -39.07
CA MET A 1 35.90 -24.88 -37.72
C MET A 1 36.03 -23.56 -36.96
N LYS A 2 35.50 -22.43 -37.48
CA LYS A 2 35.63 -21.12 -36.79
C LYS A 2 34.43 -20.18 -36.95
N ARG A 3 33.35 -20.67 -37.57
CA ARG A 3 32.10 -19.92 -37.82
C ARG A 3 31.03 -20.10 -36.75
N TRP A 4 31.22 -21.07 -35.84
CA TRP A 4 30.23 -21.43 -34.82
C TRP A 4 30.35 -20.59 -33.53
N ILE A 5 31.50 -19.93 -33.32
CA ILE A 5 31.77 -19.16 -32.09
C ILE A 5 30.95 -17.86 -32.05
N TRP A 6 30.53 -17.32 -33.19
CA TRP A 6 29.78 -16.07 -33.26
C TRP A 6 28.29 -16.20 -32.92
N ILE A 7 27.74 -17.42 -32.98
CA ILE A 7 26.32 -17.65 -32.68
C ILE A 7 26.07 -17.64 -31.16
N LEU A 8 27.05 -18.03 -30.35
CA LEU A 8 26.91 -18.06 -28.88
C LEU A 8 26.99 -16.67 -28.24
N VAL A 9 27.72 -15.72 -28.84
CA VAL A 9 27.82 -14.34 -28.32
C VAL A 9 26.53 -13.56 -28.57
N ALA A 10 25.80 -13.85 -29.65
CA ALA A 10 24.50 -13.22 -29.92
C ALA A 10 23.40 -13.66 -28.94
N PHE A 11 23.52 -14.84 -28.34
CA PHE A 11 22.48 -15.37 -27.44
C PHE A 11 22.60 -14.86 -25.99
N PHE A 12 23.78 -14.38 -25.58
CA PHE A 12 24.01 -13.82 -24.23
C PHE A 12 23.81 -12.29 -24.14
N GLY A 13 23.63 -11.60 -25.27
CA GLY A 13 23.46 -10.14 -25.30
C GLY A 13 22.06 -9.63 -24.97
N LEU A 14 21.07 -10.52 -24.79
CA LEU A 14 19.67 -10.18 -24.53
C LEU A 14 19.24 -10.50 -23.08
N GLN A 15 20.09 -10.21 -22.09
CA GLN A 15 19.61 -10.07 -20.71
C GLN A 15 18.96 -8.70 -20.58
N GLY A 16 17.76 -8.57 -21.13
CA GLY A 16 16.91 -7.42 -20.90
C GLY A 16 16.70 -7.28 -19.40
N VAL A 17 17.19 -6.19 -18.84
CA VAL A 17 16.83 -5.73 -17.50
C VAL A 17 15.30 -5.68 -17.45
N ALA A 18 14.69 -6.62 -16.74
CA ALA A 18 13.31 -6.53 -16.33
C ALA A 18 13.24 -5.35 -15.37
N ASN A 19 13.09 -4.14 -15.92
CA ASN A 19 12.69 -2.98 -15.17
C ASN A 19 11.31 -3.36 -14.62
N ALA A 20 11.24 -3.62 -13.31
CA ALA A 20 9.97 -3.71 -12.61
C ALA A 20 9.22 -2.43 -12.93
N VAL A 21 8.25 -2.52 -13.84
CA VAL A 21 7.32 -1.42 -14.09
C VAL A 21 6.65 -1.20 -12.74
N PRO A 22 6.76 -0.01 -12.13
CA PRO A 22 6.02 0.26 -10.92
C PRO A 22 4.56 0.06 -11.27
N VAL A 23 3.94 -0.98 -10.72
CA VAL A 23 2.50 -1.22 -10.86
C VAL A 23 1.86 -0.09 -10.09
N TYR A 24 1.57 1.00 -10.81
CA TYR A 24 0.83 2.12 -10.27
C TYR A 24 -0.63 1.68 -10.20
N GLU A 25 -1.07 1.39 -8.98
CA GLU A 25 -2.45 1.08 -8.69
C GLU A 25 -3.10 2.29 -8.04
N ASP A 26 -4.31 2.62 -8.50
CA ASP A 26 -5.10 3.69 -7.87
C ASP A 26 -5.49 3.26 -6.46
N LEU A 27 -5.27 4.17 -5.50
CA LEU A 27 -5.62 4.01 -4.11
C LEU A 27 -7.05 4.48 -3.88
N SER A 28 -7.82 3.66 -3.16
CA SER A 28 -9.19 3.95 -2.73
C SER A 28 -9.30 5.21 -1.85
N CYS A 29 -8.21 5.66 -1.23
CA CYS A 29 -8.16 6.85 -0.39
C CYS A 29 -6.84 7.62 -0.55
N ARG A 30 -6.73 8.78 0.13
CA ARG A 30 -5.52 9.64 0.10
C ARG A 30 -5.12 10.18 -1.28
N LYS A 31 -6.09 10.29 -2.21
CA LYS A 31 -5.89 10.89 -3.54
C LYS A 31 -4.66 10.33 -4.28
N ASN A 32 -4.45 9.01 -4.20
CA ASN A 32 -3.30 8.33 -4.80
C ASN A 32 -1.92 8.79 -4.26
N ASP A 33 -1.82 9.27 -3.01
CA ASP A 33 -0.54 9.49 -2.34
C ASP A 33 -0.09 8.20 -1.61
N PRO A 34 0.79 7.37 -2.20
CA PRO A 34 1.23 6.12 -1.59
C PRO A 34 2.07 6.34 -0.33
N PHE A 35 2.72 7.49 -0.16
CA PHE A 35 3.48 7.76 1.05
C PHE A 35 2.56 7.99 2.24
N VAL A 36 1.63 8.94 2.13
CA VAL A 36 0.69 9.25 3.20
C VAL A 36 -0.20 8.05 3.47
N PHE A 37 -0.62 7.34 2.42
CA PHE A 37 -1.38 6.11 2.54
C PHE A 37 -0.63 5.02 3.30
N CYS A 38 0.59 4.68 2.91
CA CYS A 38 1.35 3.62 3.58
C CYS A 38 1.75 4.00 5.01
N THR A 39 1.96 5.29 5.30
CA THR A 39 2.36 5.72 6.65
C THR A 39 1.19 5.97 7.59
N GLN A 40 -0.01 6.31 7.08
CA GLN A 40 -1.13 6.76 7.93
C GLN A 40 -2.48 6.11 7.61
N GLY A 41 -2.59 5.33 6.53
CA GLY A 41 -3.84 4.77 6.04
C GLY A 41 -4.79 5.87 5.58
N CYS A 42 -6.09 5.55 5.55
CA CYS A 42 -7.12 6.52 5.18
C CYS A 42 -7.39 7.59 6.25
N LYS A 43 -8.25 8.56 5.93
CA LYS A 43 -8.67 9.65 6.82
C LYS A 43 -10.19 9.71 6.99
N GLY A 44 -10.64 10.46 7.99
CA GLY A 44 -12.06 10.71 8.22
C GLY A 44 -12.84 9.44 8.49
N LYS A 45 -13.99 9.29 7.82
CA LYS A 45 -14.92 8.16 8.00
C LYS A 45 -14.32 6.80 7.60
N ASP A 46 -13.29 6.80 6.76
CA ASP A 46 -12.64 5.59 6.22
C ASP A 46 -11.40 5.19 7.05
N LYS A 47 -11.13 5.89 8.17
CA LYS A 47 -10.03 5.56 9.09
C LYS A 47 -10.43 4.44 10.06
N ASN A 48 -10.70 3.25 9.51
CA ASN A 48 -11.13 2.07 10.26
C ASN A 48 -9.95 1.19 10.73
N TRP A 49 -8.75 1.45 10.21
CA TRP A 49 -7.50 0.76 10.53
C TRP A 49 -6.32 1.73 10.56
N ILE A 50 -5.20 1.28 11.12
CA ILE A 50 -3.97 2.04 11.33
C ILE A 50 -2.78 1.21 10.84
N PRO A 51 -1.93 1.74 9.94
CA PRO A 51 -0.65 1.11 9.59
C PRO A 51 0.25 0.95 10.81
N VAL A 52 0.90 -0.21 10.93
CA VAL A 52 1.90 -0.48 11.98
C VAL A 52 3.29 -0.63 11.37
N THR A 53 3.41 -1.46 10.34
CA THR A 53 4.70 -1.71 9.69
C THR A 53 4.48 -1.88 8.18
N PRO A 54 4.60 -0.79 7.40
CA PRO A 54 4.28 -0.79 5.97
C PRO A 54 5.09 -1.80 5.16
N SER A 55 6.38 -1.94 5.46
CA SER A 55 7.27 -2.90 4.79
C SER A 55 6.88 -4.38 5.05
N ALA A 56 6.07 -4.64 6.07
CA ALA A 56 5.56 -5.97 6.39
C ALA A 56 4.04 -6.09 6.16
N GLY A 57 3.39 -5.04 5.65
CA GLY A 57 1.94 -5.01 5.44
C GLY A 57 1.14 -5.13 6.74
N LEU A 58 1.74 -4.82 7.89
CA LEU A 58 1.10 -4.97 9.19
C LEU A 58 0.24 -3.77 9.53
N TRP A 59 -0.99 -4.03 9.94
CA TRP A 59 -1.98 -3.04 10.34
C TRP A 59 -2.75 -3.53 11.58
N VAL A 60 -3.43 -2.61 12.24
CA VAL A 60 -4.38 -2.90 13.32
C VAL A 60 -5.68 -2.16 13.08
N ALA A 61 -6.80 -2.72 13.56
CA ALA A 61 -8.06 -2.00 13.57
C ALA A 61 -7.94 -0.72 14.40
N ALA A 62 -8.54 0.37 13.91
CA ALA A 62 -8.65 1.59 14.70
C ALA A 62 -9.55 1.32 15.92
N PRO A 63 -9.35 2.04 17.05
CA PRO A 63 -10.19 1.88 18.22
C PRO A 63 -11.67 1.97 17.88
N THR A 64 -12.50 1.18 18.55
CA THR A 64 -13.96 1.07 18.34
C THR A 64 -14.41 0.37 17.05
N TYR A 65 -13.51 0.01 16.14
CA TYR A 65 -13.83 -0.77 14.94
C TYR A 65 -13.56 -2.26 15.12
N CYS A 66 -14.19 -3.08 14.27
CA CYS A 66 -13.99 -4.51 14.26
C CYS A 66 -12.51 -4.88 14.07
N PRO A 67 -11.98 -5.90 14.77
CA PRO A 67 -10.57 -6.28 14.65
C PRO A 67 -10.20 -6.83 13.25
N TRP A 68 -11.20 -7.19 12.45
CA TRP A 68 -11.06 -7.64 11.06
C TRP A 68 -12.01 -6.87 10.14
N PRO A 69 -11.72 -6.80 8.82
CA PRO A 69 -12.54 -6.08 7.86
C PRO A 69 -13.96 -6.65 7.83
N THR A 70 -14.95 -5.85 8.22
CA THR A 70 -16.35 -6.28 8.34
C THR A 70 -17.27 -5.18 7.86
N THR A 71 -18.06 -5.42 6.81
CA THR A 71 -19.01 -4.43 6.26
C THR A 71 -20.45 -4.68 6.70
N THR A 72 -20.77 -5.88 7.18
CA THR A 72 -22.12 -6.31 7.54
C THR A 72 -22.28 -6.52 9.04
N GLY A 73 -22.96 -5.58 9.71
CA GLY A 73 -23.32 -5.66 11.13
C GLY A 73 -22.15 -5.50 12.10
N PRO A 74 -22.38 -4.96 13.31
CA PRO A 74 -21.31 -4.82 14.30
C PRO A 74 -20.77 -6.20 14.70
N CYS A 75 -19.46 -6.32 14.90
CA CYS A 75 -18.89 -7.51 15.51
C CYS A 75 -18.89 -7.33 17.03
N CYS A 76 -19.36 -8.34 17.77
CA CYS A 76 -19.43 -8.29 19.22
C CYS A 76 -18.51 -9.36 19.83
N VAL A 77 -17.70 -8.97 20.81
CA VAL A 77 -16.85 -9.86 21.60
C VAL A 77 -17.29 -9.73 23.06
N GLY A 78 -18.00 -10.76 23.54
CA GLY A 78 -18.69 -10.70 24.82
C GLY A 78 -19.74 -9.59 24.84
N ASN A 79 -19.62 -8.66 25.80
CA ASN A 79 -20.57 -7.56 25.99
C ASN A 79 -20.18 -6.27 25.25
N VAL A 80 -19.13 -6.29 24.43
CA VAL A 80 -18.66 -5.12 23.68
C VAL A 80 -18.90 -5.34 22.19
N CYS A 81 -19.56 -4.39 21.55
CA CYS A 81 -19.76 -4.38 20.10
C CYS A 81 -18.96 -3.26 19.45
N PHE A 82 -18.32 -3.58 18.33
CA PHE A 82 -17.50 -2.68 17.57
C PHE A 82 -18.19 -2.25 16.28
N ARG A 83 -17.79 -1.09 15.75
CA ARG A 83 -18.29 -0.53 14.50
C ARG A 83 -17.82 -1.33 13.30
N THR A 84 -18.68 -1.42 12.30
CA THR A 84 -18.31 -1.92 10.97
C THR A 84 -17.33 -0.99 10.27
N TRP A 85 -16.63 -1.55 9.30
CA TRP A 85 -15.75 -0.84 8.40
C TRP A 85 -16.56 -0.27 7.23
N THR A 86 -16.09 0.83 6.65
CA THR A 86 -16.60 1.28 5.34
C THR A 86 -16.05 0.37 4.25
N GLN A 87 -16.76 0.23 3.12
CA GLN A 87 -16.25 -0.55 1.99
C GLN A 87 -14.90 -0.01 1.52
N THR A 88 -14.77 1.31 1.42
CA THR A 88 -13.50 1.99 1.08
C THR A 88 -12.36 1.59 2.01
N ALA A 89 -12.58 1.47 3.31
CA ALA A 89 -11.53 1.07 4.24
C ALA A 89 -11.13 -0.41 4.11
N VAL A 90 -12.08 -1.27 3.71
CA VAL A 90 -11.81 -2.68 3.39
C VAL A 90 -10.96 -2.80 2.13
N ASP A 91 -11.31 -2.05 1.08
CA ASP A 91 -10.54 -2.03 -0.17
C ASP A 91 -9.12 -1.48 0.11
N ALA A 92 -9.04 -0.37 0.86
CA ALA A 92 -7.79 0.28 1.27
C ALA A 92 -6.86 -0.64 2.06
N VAL A 93 -7.36 -1.46 2.99
CA VAL A 93 -6.45 -2.34 3.74
C VAL A 93 -5.88 -3.45 2.85
N GLY A 94 -6.65 -3.91 1.84
CA GLY A 94 -6.16 -4.83 0.82
C GLY A 94 -5.09 -4.20 -0.08
N GLU A 95 -5.32 -2.96 -0.52
CA GLU A 95 -4.32 -2.15 -1.24
C GLU A 95 -3.05 -1.96 -0.41
N TYR A 96 -3.18 -1.62 0.87
CA TYR A 96 -2.05 -1.45 1.79
C TYR A 96 -1.18 -2.69 1.91
N MET A 97 -1.82 -3.85 2.11
CA MET A 97 -1.12 -5.13 2.25
C MET A 97 -0.37 -5.55 0.98
N ARG A 98 -0.75 -5.04 -0.19
CA ARG A 98 -0.12 -5.35 -1.48
C ARG A 98 0.93 -4.31 -1.88
N ILE A 99 0.64 -3.03 -1.75
CA ILE A 99 1.45 -1.94 -2.31
C ILE A 99 2.59 -1.55 -1.37
N CYS A 100 2.32 -1.48 -0.07
CA CYS A 100 3.29 -0.93 0.89
C CYS A 100 4.50 -1.84 1.17
N PRO A 101 4.38 -3.18 1.21
CA PRO A 101 5.54 -4.05 1.36
C PRO A 101 6.55 -3.95 0.21
N ASP A 102 6.06 -3.76 -1.02
CA ASP A 102 6.88 -3.68 -2.23
C ASP A 102 7.59 -2.32 -2.38
N GLY A 103 7.33 -1.39 -1.46
CA GLY A 103 7.97 -0.09 -1.41
C GLY A 103 7.06 1.09 -1.73
N GLY A 104 5.75 0.88 -1.74
CA GLY A 104 4.81 2.00 -1.63
C GLY A 104 5.13 2.86 -0.41
N GLY A 105 5.40 4.15 -0.65
CA GLY A 105 5.60 5.11 0.42
C GLY A 105 6.96 5.07 1.12
N LYS A 106 8.04 4.69 0.42
CA LYS A 106 9.38 4.85 0.98
C LYS A 106 9.70 6.34 1.17
N ALA A 107 10.40 6.67 2.25
CA ALA A 107 10.89 8.03 2.49
C ALA A 107 11.82 8.54 1.37
N SER A 108 12.47 7.64 0.63
CA SER A 108 13.25 7.97 -0.58
C SER A 108 12.42 8.58 -1.69
N ASP A 109 11.13 8.26 -1.74
CA ASP A 109 10.22 8.73 -2.79
C ASP A 109 9.72 10.15 -2.50
N TRP A 110 9.90 10.60 -1.26
CA TRP A 110 9.57 11.94 -0.82
C TRP A 110 10.73 12.92 -1.03
N LYS A 111 10.55 13.86 -1.97
CA LYS A 111 11.52 14.93 -2.27
C LYS A 111 11.24 16.25 -1.55
N GLY A 112 10.17 16.33 -0.76
CA GLY A 112 9.76 17.55 -0.07
C GLY A 112 10.53 17.83 1.22
N ARG A 113 10.66 19.10 1.59
CA ARG A 113 11.38 19.54 2.81
C ARG A 113 10.55 19.42 4.09
N GLN A 114 9.23 19.31 3.96
CA GLN A 114 8.27 19.15 5.05
C GLN A 114 7.73 17.72 5.06
N ARG A 115 7.07 17.30 6.15
CA ARG A 115 6.33 16.03 6.13
C ARG A 115 5.24 16.11 5.04
N PRO A 116 5.00 15.03 4.28
CA PRO A 116 3.98 15.03 3.21
C PRO A 116 2.57 15.39 3.70
N GLU A 117 2.29 15.23 4.99
CA GLU A 117 1.05 15.72 5.64
C GLU A 117 0.87 17.24 5.60
N LYS A 118 1.95 18.00 5.34
CA LYS A 118 1.99 19.47 5.47
C LYS A 118 2.07 20.20 4.12
N VAL A 119 1.82 19.52 3.02
CA VAL A 119 1.68 20.23 1.74
C VAL A 119 0.39 21.06 1.72
N PRO A 120 0.28 22.07 0.84
CA PRO A 120 -0.87 22.98 0.82
C PRO A 120 -2.21 22.32 0.50
N GLU A 121 -2.21 21.08 0.02
CA GLU A 121 -3.42 20.34 -0.37
C GLU A 121 -3.65 19.15 0.56
N ASP A 122 -4.87 19.03 1.08
CA ASP A 122 -5.25 17.93 1.96
C ASP A 122 -5.45 16.63 1.16
N HIS A 123 -4.60 15.62 1.41
CA HIS A 123 -4.65 14.29 0.76
C HIS A 123 -5.59 13.33 1.48
#